data_AF-A0A7K0LMA3-F1
#
_entry.id   AF-A0A7K0LMA3-F1
#
_cell.length_a   1.000
_cell.length_b   1.000
_cell.length_c   1.000
_cell.angle_alpha   90.00
_cell.angle_beta   90.00
_cell.angle_gamma   90.00
#
_symmetry.space_group_name_H-M   'P 1'
#
loop_
_entity.id
_entity.type
_entity.pdbx_description
1 polymer ?
#
loop_
_entity_poly.entity_id
_entity_poly.type
_entity_poly.pdbx_seq_one_letter_code
_entity_poly.pdbx_strand_id
1 'polypeptide(L)'
;SGKYTLVDDTAVPDWDNAKGGTIFEQQLTKAGGTLDAVVSANEGLGLAAVAVLKKNNLNGKVCVSGQDATADGLAAILTGDLSNTVYKAVKQEAQGAADLAIALIKGKSAASLAKGKTNDGVRDVPSVLLVPVGITKANVKVVIADGFQTRADVCKIATEAVCAANGI
;
A
#
# COMPACT_ATOMS: atom_id res chain seq x y z
N SER A 1 21.03 4.68 -0.06
CA SER A 1 20.81 3.28 0.36
C SER A 1 21.14 3.15 1.84
N GLY A 2 20.36 2.36 2.57
CA GLY A 2 20.61 2.05 3.99
C GLY A 2 21.03 0.58 4.15
N LYS A 3 21.85 0.27 5.15
CA LYS A 3 22.13 -1.11 5.56
C LYS A 3 20.98 -1.57 6.47
N TYR A 4 20.46 -2.77 6.26
CA TYR A 4 19.49 -3.41 7.13
C TYR A 4 19.84 -4.89 7.30
N THR A 5 19.35 -5.50 8.37
CA THR A 5 19.43 -6.95 8.58
C THR A 5 18.06 -7.54 8.31
N LEU A 6 17.98 -8.48 7.36
CA LEU A 6 16.76 -9.21 7.08
C LEU A 6 16.56 -10.28 8.17
N VAL A 7 15.51 -10.13 8.98
CA VAL A 7 15.17 -11.12 10.02
C VAL A 7 14.40 -12.30 9.42
N ASP A 8 13.43 -12.01 8.57
CA ASP A 8 12.66 -13.00 7.83
C ASP A 8 12.04 -12.40 6.56
N ASP A 9 11.69 -13.26 5.62
CA ASP A 9 10.95 -12.93 4.39
C ASP A 9 10.00 -14.09 4.07
N THR A 10 8.70 -13.82 4.01
CA THR A 10 7.69 -14.85 3.77
C THR A 10 6.53 -14.25 3.01
N ALA A 11 6.23 -14.83 1.85
CA ALA A 11 5.04 -14.48 1.09
C ALA A 11 3.78 -14.92 1.84
N VAL A 12 2.79 -14.02 1.92
CA VAL A 12 1.48 -14.34 2.48
C VAL A 12 0.60 -14.97 1.39
N PRO A 13 0.13 -16.22 1.57
CA PRO A 13 -0.71 -16.87 0.57
C PRO A 13 -1.99 -16.08 0.32
N ASP A 14 -2.30 -15.87 -0.96
CA ASP A 14 -3.55 -15.24 -1.42
C ASP A 14 -3.80 -13.83 -0.90
N TRP A 15 -2.76 -13.15 -0.37
CA TRP A 15 -2.91 -11.86 0.33
C TRP A 15 -3.86 -11.93 1.53
N ASP A 16 -4.03 -13.13 2.11
CA ASP A 16 -4.97 -13.35 3.21
C ASP A 16 -4.47 -12.70 4.51
N ASN A 17 -5.24 -11.75 5.03
CA ASN A 17 -4.85 -10.98 6.22
C ASN A 17 -4.73 -11.83 7.49
N ALA A 18 -5.54 -12.88 7.64
CA ALA A 18 -5.48 -13.75 8.81
C ALA A 18 -4.22 -14.63 8.79
N LYS A 19 -3.90 -15.20 7.62
CA LYS A 19 -2.62 -15.89 7.40
C LYS A 19 -1.45 -14.93 7.58
N GLY A 20 -1.55 -13.70 7.06
CA GLY A 20 -0.54 -12.65 7.21
C GLY A 20 -0.25 -12.30 8.66
N GLY A 21 -1.29 -12.12 9.48
CA GLY A 21 -1.14 -11.93 10.93
C GLY A 21 -0.45 -13.11 11.62
N THR A 22 -0.82 -14.34 11.24
CA THR A 22 -0.21 -15.57 11.79
C THR A 22 1.27 -15.68 11.41
N ILE A 23 1.61 -15.44 10.15
CA ILE A 23 2.99 -15.43 9.65
C ILE A 23 3.80 -14.37 10.40
N PHE A 24 3.27 -13.15 10.53
CA PHE A 24 3.98 -12.08 11.22
C PHE A 24 4.18 -12.37 12.72
N GLU A 25 3.23 -13.02 13.40
CA GLU A 25 3.40 -13.46 14.78
C GLU A 25 4.54 -14.47 14.95
N GLN A 26 4.70 -15.38 13.99
CA GLN A 26 5.83 -16.32 13.94
C GLN A 26 7.15 -15.59 13.68
N GLN A 27 7.18 -14.64 12.73
CA GLN A 27 8.35 -13.82 12.43
C GLN A 27 8.79 -12.98 13.65
N LEU A 28 7.84 -12.36 14.35
CA LEU A 28 8.10 -11.60 15.57
C LEU A 28 8.67 -12.48 16.69
N THR A 29 8.14 -13.71 16.83
CA THR A 29 8.66 -14.69 17.79
C THR A 29 10.10 -15.08 17.46
N LYS A 30 10.39 -15.36 16.19
CA LYS A 30 11.75 -15.67 15.70
C LYS A 30 12.72 -14.50 15.90
N ALA A 31 12.22 -13.28 15.78
CA ALA A 31 12.95 -12.04 16.04
C ALA A 31 13.19 -11.79 17.55
N GLY A 32 12.68 -12.63 18.45
CA GLY A 32 12.75 -12.40 19.89
C GLY A 32 12.04 -11.11 20.31
N GLY A 33 11.00 -10.70 19.59
CA GLY A 33 10.27 -9.46 19.83
C GLY A 33 11.01 -8.18 19.38
N THR A 34 12.13 -8.30 18.66
CA THR A 34 12.96 -7.15 18.25
C THR A 34 12.91 -6.95 16.74
N LEU A 35 12.21 -5.90 16.29
CA LEU A 35 12.12 -5.49 14.89
C LEU A 35 12.13 -3.97 14.80
N ASP A 36 12.76 -3.41 13.77
CA ASP A 36 12.69 -1.96 13.48
C ASP A 36 11.58 -1.63 12.48
N ALA A 37 11.30 -2.54 11.55
CA ALA A 37 10.32 -2.32 10.49
C ALA A 37 9.69 -3.63 9.99
N VAL A 38 8.47 -3.50 9.48
CA VAL A 38 7.73 -4.50 8.72
C VAL A 38 7.44 -3.94 7.34
N VAL A 39 8.02 -4.56 6.32
CA VAL A 39 7.76 -4.20 4.93
C VAL A 39 6.58 -5.04 4.44
N SER A 40 5.37 -4.54 4.65
CA SER A 40 4.16 -5.22 4.19
C SER A 40 3.83 -4.83 2.75
N ALA A 41 3.34 -5.81 1.98
CA ALA A 41 3.12 -5.66 0.54
C ALA A 41 1.79 -4.96 0.18
N ASN A 42 0.83 -4.85 1.12
CA ASN A 42 -0.37 -4.03 1.01
C ASN A 42 -0.92 -3.62 2.39
N GLU A 43 -1.92 -2.75 2.42
CA GLU A 43 -2.49 -2.25 3.69
C GLU A 43 -3.18 -3.32 4.54
N GLY A 44 -3.87 -4.29 3.94
CA GLY A 44 -4.51 -5.37 4.70
C GLY A 44 -3.49 -6.17 5.52
N LEU A 45 -2.37 -6.54 4.90
CA LEU A 45 -1.27 -7.24 5.55
C LEU A 45 -0.56 -6.35 6.59
N GLY A 46 -0.36 -5.07 6.28
CA GLY A 46 0.21 -4.10 7.21
C GLY A 46 -0.64 -3.94 8.47
N LEU A 47 -1.96 -3.81 8.33
CA LEU A 47 -2.89 -3.70 9.44
C LEU A 47 -2.98 -5.00 10.26
N ALA A 48 -2.85 -6.16 9.63
CA ALA A 48 -2.72 -7.43 10.34
C ALA A 48 -1.45 -7.48 11.21
N ALA A 49 -0.32 -6.99 10.69
CA ALA A 49 0.92 -6.87 11.45
C ALA A 49 0.78 -5.86 12.62
N VAL A 50 0.14 -4.70 12.37
CA VAL A 50 -0.18 -3.70 13.41
C VAL A 50 -1.00 -4.32 14.55
N ALA A 51 -1.99 -5.17 14.25
CA ALA A 51 -2.77 -5.83 15.29
C ALA A 51 -1.90 -6.71 16.20
N VAL A 52 -0.94 -7.44 15.65
CA VAL A 52 0.03 -8.23 16.42
C VAL A 52 0.98 -7.33 17.21
N LEU A 53 1.48 -6.25 16.60
CA LEU A 53 2.34 -5.26 17.28
C LEU A 53 1.62 -4.60 18.47
N LYS A 54 0.33 -4.29 18.34
CA LYS A 54 -0.51 -3.74 19.43
C LYS A 54 -0.59 -4.72 20.60
N LYS A 55 -0.86 -6.01 20.34
CA LYS A 55 -0.89 -7.07 21.38
C LYS A 55 0.44 -7.22 22.13
N ASN A 56 1.55 -6.88 21.47
CA ASN A 56 2.90 -6.99 22.01
C ASN A 56 3.49 -5.66 22.51
N ASN A 57 2.70 -4.57 22.57
CA ASN A 57 3.14 -3.23 22.99
C ASN A 57 4.31 -2.65 22.14
N LEU A 58 4.33 -3.01 20.85
CA LEU A 58 5.32 -2.61 19.86
C LEU A 58 4.78 -1.63 18.81
N ASN A 59 3.46 -1.41 18.77
CA ASN A 59 2.85 -0.45 17.85
C ASN A 59 3.39 0.96 18.09
N GLY A 60 3.68 1.69 17.00
CA GLY A 60 4.34 3.00 17.05
C GLY A 60 5.85 2.96 17.38
N LYS A 61 6.42 1.78 17.68
CA LYS A 61 7.88 1.57 17.80
C LYS A 61 8.45 0.91 16.54
N VAL A 62 7.68 0.02 15.92
CA VAL A 62 8.02 -0.68 14.68
C VAL A 62 7.33 0.02 13.53
N CYS A 63 8.10 0.45 12.52
CA CYS A 63 7.54 1.05 11.31
C CYS A 63 6.83 -0.01 10.46
N VAL A 64 5.64 0.29 9.93
CA VAL A 64 4.90 -0.64 9.07
C VAL A 64 4.51 0.08 7.79
N SER A 65 4.95 -0.45 6.64
CA SER A 65 4.52 0.06 5.33
C SER A 65 3.18 -0.54 4.92
N GLY A 66 2.54 0.06 3.93
CA GLY A 66 1.41 -0.51 3.20
C GLY A 66 1.41 -0.07 1.73
N GLN A 67 0.35 -0.44 1.03
CA GLN A 67 0.05 -0.05 -0.34
C GLN A 67 -1.47 -0.13 -0.54
N ASP A 68 -2.01 0.71 -1.43
CA ASP A 68 -3.41 0.77 -1.93
C ASP A 68 -4.22 2.01 -1.50
N ALA A 69 -3.84 2.71 -0.42
CA ALA A 69 -4.50 3.93 0.06
C ALA A 69 -6.00 3.78 0.35
N THR A 70 -6.39 2.64 0.93
CA THR A 70 -7.71 2.37 1.52
C THR A 70 -8.05 3.35 2.63
N ALA A 71 -9.34 3.54 2.94
CA ALA A 71 -9.76 4.41 4.04
C ALA A 71 -9.15 3.99 5.39
N ASP A 72 -9.08 2.68 5.65
CA ASP A 72 -8.43 2.13 6.86
C ASP A 72 -6.92 2.41 6.89
N GLY A 73 -6.24 2.25 5.76
CA GLY A 73 -4.81 2.54 5.65
C GLY A 73 -4.49 4.02 5.83
N LEU A 74 -5.27 4.92 5.23
CA LEU A 74 -5.12 6.36 5.43
C LEU A 74 -5.41 6.75 6.88
N ALA A 75 -6.47 6.21 7.50
CA ALA A 75 -6.74 6.42 8.91
C ALA A 75 -5.59 5.94 9.80
N ALA A 76 -5.03 4.76 9.51
CA ALA A 76 -3.89 4.20 10.22
C ALA A 76 -2.62 5.05 10.07
N ILE A 77 -2.40 5.69 8.92
CA ILE A 77 -1.32 6.68 8.75
C ILE A 77 -1.55 7.91 9.63
N LEU A 78 -2.79 8.40 9.71
CA LEU A 78 -3.13 9.55 10.54
C LEU A 78 -2.98 9.25 12.05
N THR A 79 -3.32 8.04 12.49
CA THR A 79 -3.13 7.59 13.88
C THR A 79 -1.70 7.17 14.20
N GLY A 80 -0.85 6.97 13.18
CA GLY A 80 0.55 6.54 13.34
C GLY A 80 0.74 5.02 13.47
N ASP A 81 -0.30 4.24 13.18
CA ASP A 81 -0.25 2.79 13.10
C ASP A 81 0.52 2.30 11.85
N LEU A 82 0.36 3.00 10.72
CA LEU A 82 1.16 2.79 9.51
C LEU A 82 2.09 3.99 9.27
N SER A 83 3.32 3.71 8.84
CA SER A 83 4.32 4.74 8.52
C SER A 83 4.08 5.38 7.16
N ASN A 84 3.65 4.58 6.19
CA ASN A 84 3.32 5.04 4.84
C ASN A 84 2.38 4.05 4.14
N THR A 85 1.78 4.51 3.05
CA THR A 85 1.17 3.67 2.01
C THR A 85 1.67 4.12 0.64
N VAL A 86 1.24 3.43 -0.40
CA VAL A 86 1.51 3.79 -1.80
C VAL A 86 0.17 3.89 -2.51
N TYR A 87 -0.16 5.09 -2.95
CA TYR A 87 -1.35 5.35 -3.75
C TYR A 87 -1.10 4.98 -5.21
N LYS A 88 -1.97 4.12 -5.75
CA LYS A 88 -2.03 3.73 -7.14
C LYS A 88 -3.36 4.18 -7.70
N ALA A 89 -3.35 5.10 -8.67
CA ALA A 89 -4.56 5.72 -9.16
C ALA A 89 -5.37 4.75 -10.04
N VAL A 90 -6.25 3.95 -9.40
CA VAL A 90 -7.05 2.91 -10.06
C VAL A 90 -7.84 3.45 -11.25
N LYS A 91 -8.36 4.69 -11.15
CA LYS A 91 -9.05 5.35 -12.27
C LYS A 91 -8.16 5.53 -13.49
N GLN A 92 -6.90 5.92 -13.28
CA GLN A 92 -5.93 6.09 -14.38
C GLN A 92 -5.50 4.72 -14.93
N GLU A 93 -5.32 3.71 -14.08
CA GLU A 93 -5.02 2.34 -14.51
C GLU A 93 -6.15 1.79 -15.40
N ALA A 94 -7.40 1.93 -14.96
CA ALA A 94 -8.57 1.51 -15.73
C ALA A 94 -8.69 2.25 -17.06
N GLN A 95 -8.43 3.56 -17.08
CA GLN A 95 -8.41 4.34 -18.32
C GLN A 95 -7.32 3.86 -19.29
N GLY A 96 -6.10 3.67 -18.80
CA GLY A 96 -4.99 3.16 -19.63
C GLY A 96 -5.30 1.78 -20.21
N ALA A 97 -5.90 0.88 -19.42
CA ALA A 97 -6.35 -0.43 -19.88
C ALA A 97 -7.44 -0.32 -20.96
N ALA A 98 -8.44 0.54 -20.76
CA ALA A 98 -9.50 0.78 -21.73
C ALA A 98 -8.97 1.37 -23.06
N ASP A 99 -8.05 2.34 -22.98
CA ASP A 99 -7.45 2.97 -24.16
C ASP A 99 -6.64 1.96 -24.98
N LEU A 100 -5.88 1.08 -24.31
CA LEU A 100 -5.18 -0.03 -24.96
C LEU A 100 -6.16 -0.98 -25.65
N ALA A 101 -7.21 -1.42 -24.94
CA ALA A 101 -8.20 -2.35 -25.51
C ALA A 101 -8.90 -1.75 -26.74
N ILE A 102 -9.30 -0.48 -26.67
CA ILE A 102 -9.93 0.24 -27.79
C ILE A 102 -8.97 0.36 -28.97
N ALA A 103 -7.70 0.67 -28.74
CA ALA A 103 -6.70 0.75 -29.80
C ALA A 103 -6.55 -0.60 -30.52
N LEU A 104 -6.44 -1.69 -29.77
CA LEU A 104 -6.29 -3.05 -30.30
C LEU A 104 -7.53 -3.48 -31.10
N ILE A 105 -8.75 -3.26 -30.58
CA ILE A 105 -10.01 -3.61 -31.28
C ILE A 105 -10.15 -2.82 -32.59
N LYS A 106 -9.67 -1.57 -32.63
CA LYS A 106 -9.67 -0.74 -33.84
C LYS A 106 -8.52 -1.04 -34.81
N GLY A 107 -7.70 -2.06 -34.54
CA GLY A 107 -6.52 -2.39 -35.35
C GLY A 107 -5.44 -1.31 -35.34
N LYS A 108 -5.45 -0.40 -34.35
CA LYS A 108 -4.47 0.67 -34.20
C LYS A 108 -3.28 0.19 -33.38
N SER A 109 -2.11 0.77 -33.65
CA SER A 109 -0.93 0.55 -32.81
C SER A 109 -1.12 1.13 -31.41
N ALA A 110 -0.77 0.34 -30.39
CA ALA A 110 -0.75 0.77 -28.98
C ALA A 110 0.60 1.37 -28.55
N ALA A 111 1.59 1.48 -29.45
CA ALA A 111 2.94 1.94 -29.12
C ALA A 111 3.01 3.42 -28.65
N SER A 112 1.99 4.22 -28.93
CA SER A 112 1.85 5.57 -28.38
C SER A 112 1.43 5.56 -26.90
N LEU A 113 0.75 4.51 -26.45
CA LEU A 113 0.26 4.34 -25.08
C LEU A 113 1.27 3.55 -24.23
N ALA A 114 1.71 2.41 -24.74
CA ALA A 114 2.62 1.49 -24.05
C ALA A 114 4.10 1.90 -24.20
N LYS A 115 4.51 2.93 -23.45
CA LYS A 115 5.89 3.46 -23.47
C LYS A 115 6.88 2.69 -22.61
N GLY A 116 6.39 1.89 -21.67
CA GLY A 116 7.21 1.03 -20.80
C GLY A 116 7.29 -0.40 -21.32
N LYS A 117 8.00 -1.24 -20.56
CA LYS A 117 8.11 -2.68 -20.80
C LYS A 117 8.07 -3.43 -19.47
N THR A 118 7.42 -4.57 -19.46
CA THR A 118 7.43 -5.52 -18.35
C THR A 118 7.91 -6.86 -18.89
N ASN A 119 8.90 -7.48 -18.26
CA ASN A 119 9.35 -8.81 -18.65
C ASN A 119 8.47 -9.86 -17.98
N ASP A 120 7.87 -10.76 -18.78
CA ASP A 120 6.99 -11.83 -18.29
C ASP A 120 7.74 -13.17 -18.04
N GLY A 121 9.08 -13.14 -18.07
CA GLY A 121 9.95 -14.31 -18.03
C GLY A 121 10.26 -14.91 -19.40
N VAL A 122 9.57 -14.47 -20.47
CA VAL A 122 9.79 -14.94 -21.85
C VAL A 122 10.16 -13.77 -22.77
N ARG A 123 9.50 -12.61 -22.60
CA ARG A 123 9.68 -11.45 -23.46
C ARG A 123 9.40 -10.14 -22.72
N ASP A 124 9.89 -9.06 -23.31
CA ASP A 124 9.51 -7.71 -22.90
C ASP A 124 8.15 -7.33 -23.51
N VAL A 125 7.12 -7.30 -22.68
CA VAL A 125 5.76 -6.91 -23.07
C VAL A 125 5.63 -5.38 -23.02
N PRO A 126 5.29 -4.70 -24.13
CA PRO A 126 4.98 -3.28 -24.10
C PRO A 126 3.89 -2.97 -23.07
N SER A 127 4.17 -2.05 -22.16
CA SER A 127 3.34 -1.79 -20.99
C SER A 127 3.07 -0.30 -20.82
N VAL A 128 1.87 0.02 -20.31
CA VAL A 128 1.59 1.33 -19.72
C VAL A 128 1.98 1.24 -18.25
N LEU A 129 3.00 1.98 -17.83
CA LEU A 129 3.48 2.00 -16.45
C LEU A 129 3.16 3.36 -15.84
N LEU A 130 2.16 3.40 -14.97
CA LEU A 130 1.81 4.61 -14.24
C LEU A 130 2.76 4.80 -13.05
N VAL A 131 2.94 6.06 -12.65
CA VAL A 131 3.81 6.41 -11.53
C VAL A 131 2.99 6.37 -10.23
N PRO A 132 3.26 5.45 -9.30
CA PRO A 132 2.60 5.44 -8.01
C PRO A 132 3.09 6.59 -7.12
N VAL A 133 2.29 6.98 -6.14
CA VAL A 133 2.60 8.09 -5.23
C VAL A 133 2.78 7.57 -3.81
N GLY A 134 3.93 7.83 -3.20
CA GLY A 134 4.14 7.55 -1.78
C GLY A 134 3.29 8.47 -0.90
N ILE A 135 2.51 7.89 0.00
CA ILE A 135 1.63 8.61 0.92
C ILE A 135 2.12 8.41 2.35
N THR A 136 2.28 9.52 3.05
CA THR A 136 2.56 9.61 4.48
C THR A 136 1.56 10.59 5.11
N LYS A 137 1.62 10.76 6.43
CA LYS A 137 0.79 11.74 7.15
C LYS A 137 0.85 13.14 6.52
N ALA A 138 2.00 13.53 5.95
CA ALA A 138 2.20 14.85 5.35
C ALA A 138 1.36 15.11 4.08
N ASN A 139 0.90 14.07 3.38
CA ASN A 139 0.24 14.20 2.08
C ASN A 139 -0.99 13.31 1.89
N VAL A 140 -1.62 12.79 2.95
CA VAL A 140 -2.89 12.02 2.88
C VAL A 140 -3.97 12.75 2.05
N LYS A 141 -4.04 14.08 2.16
CA LYS A 141 -4.98 14.92 1.40
C LYS A 141 -4.91 14.75 -0.12
N VAL A 142 -3.79 14.28 -0.67
CA VAL A 142 -3.64 14.03 -2.12
C VAL A 142 -4.65 12.99 -2.59
N VAL A 143 -4.85 11.92 -1.81
CA VAL A 143 -5.77 10.82 -2.16
C VAL A 143 -7.22 11.28 -2.09
N ILE A 144 -7.55 12.14 -1.13
CA ILE A 144 -8.89 12.73 -0.96
C ILE A 144 -9.18 13.76 -2.05
N ALA A 145 -8.21 14.61 -2.38
CA ALA A 145 -8.35 15.63 -3.42
C ALA A 145 -8.52 15.01 -4.81
N ASP A 146 -7.90 13.85 -5.07
CA ASP A 146 -8.11 13.07 -6.28
C ASP A 146 -9.50 12.38 -6.32
N GLY A 147 -10.19 12.32 -5.19
CA GLY A 147 -11.51 11.70 -5.05
C GLY A 147 -11.47 10.17 -4.95
N PHE A 148 -10.29 9.57 -4.73
CA PHE A 148 -10.16 8.12 -4.56
C PHE A 148 -10.76 7.64 -3.24
N GLN A 149 -10.58 8.41 -2.17
CA GLN A 149 -11.25 8.21 -0.88
C GLN A 149 -12.02 9.46 -0.50
N THR A 150 -13.14 9.30 0.21
CA THR A 150 -13.82 10.45 0.79
C THR A 150 -13.23 10.79 2.16
N ARG A 151 -13.24 12.08 2.50
CA ARG A 151 -12.93 12.54 3.86
C ARG A 151 -13.82 11.83 4.89
N ALA A 152 -15.10 11.66 4.58
CA ALA A 152 -16.06 11.06 5.49
C ALA A 152 -15.67 9.61 5.87
N ASP A 153 -15.27 8.80 4.89
CA ASP A 153 -14.86 7.42 5.13
C ASP A 153 -13.60 7.34 6.00
N VAL A 154 -12.59 8.16 5.70
CA VAL A 154 -11.34 8.21 6.48
C VAL A 154 -11.60 8.70 7.91
N CYS A 155 -12.33 9.80 8.08
CA CYS A 155 -12.54 10.43 9.39
C CYS A 155 -13.55 9.68 10.27
N LYS A 156 -14.40 8.84 9.67
CA LYS A 156 -15.20 7.87 10.43
C LYS A 156 -14.32 6.87 11.19
N ILE A 157 -13.18 6.49 10.61
CA ILE A 157 -12.24 5.52 11.21
C ILE A 157 -11.23 6.24 12.11
N ALA A 158 -10.60 7.31 11.61
CA ALA A 158 -9.57 8.04 12.34
C ALA A 158 -10.13 8.92 13.48
N THR A 159 -11.43 9.20 13.47
CA THR A 159 -12.14 10.28 14.19
C THR A 159 -11.91 11.68 13.60
N GLU A 160 -12.92 12.52 13.79
CA GLU A 160 -12.90 13.92 13.35
C GLU A 160 -11.74 14.72 13.97
N ALA A 161 -11.44 14.48 15.25
CA ALA A 161 -10.37 15.16 15.96
C ALA A 161 -9.00 14.86 15.34
N VAL A 162 -8.74 13.59 14.98
CA VAL A 162 -7.48 13.20 14.31
C VAL A 162 -7.42 13.80 12.92
N CYS A 163 -8.50 13.77 12.13
CA CYS A 163 -8.52 14.39 10.82
C CYS A 163 -8.23 15.90 10.90
N ALA A 164 -8.94 16.63 11.76
CA ALA A 164 -8.76 18.06 11.94
C ALA A 164 -7.31 18.41 12.35
N ALA A 165 -6.73 17.65 13.28
CA ALA A 165 -5.34 17.84 13.72
C ALA A 165 -4.30 17.61 12.60
N ASN A 166 -4.66 16.89 11.54
CA ASN A 166 -3.80 16.61 10.39
C ASN A 166 -4.21 17.38 9.12
N GLY A 167 -5.14 18.35 9.22
CA GLY A 167 -5.59 19.16 8.09
C GLY A 167 -6.34 18.37 7.02
N ILE A 168 -7.07 17.33 7.43
CA ILE A 168 -7.94 16.50 6.59
C ILE A 168 -9.39 16.93 6.72
#